data_AF-A0A835IDQ8-F1
#
_entry.id   AF-A0A835IDQ8-F1
#
_cell.length_a   1.000
_cell.length_b   1.000
_cell.length_c   1.000
_cell.angle_alpha   90.00
_cell.angle_beta   90.00
_cell.angle_gamma   90.00
#
_symmetry.space_group_name_H-M   'P 1'
#
loop_
_entity.id
_entity.type
_entity.pdbx_description
1 polymer ?
#
loop_
_entity_poly.entity_id
_entity_poly.type
_entity_poly.pdbx_seq_one_letter_code
_entity_poly.pdbx_strand_id
1 'polypeptide(L)'
;MFVRDAKALCPHLVIIPYNFEAYEVVANQFYDILHKHCNRVQAVSCDEAFLDVTDRVDEDAEHTTSVIRQEIFEAIGGTPSAGVVANMLVACHTNC
;
A
#
# COMPACT_ATOMS: atom_id res chain seq x y z
N MET A 1 -18.42 11.82 -3.03
CA MET A 1 -19.62 11.74 -2.19
C MET A 1 -19.62 12.92 -1.22
N PHE A 2 -20.71 13.67 -1.08
CA PHE A 2 -20.77 14.73 -0.08
C PHE A 2 -21.06 14.16 1.30
N VAL A 3 -20.45 14.75 2.34
CA VAL A 3 -20.62 14.33 3.75
C VAL A 3 -22.10 14.34 4.17
N ARG A 4 -22.89 15.30 3.66
CA ARG A 4 -24.34 15.38 3.90
C ARG A 4 -25.06 14.12 3.45
N ASP A 5 -24.77 13.66 2.24
CA ASP A 5 -25.44 12.50 1.65
C ASP A 5 -24.97 11.20 2.32
N ALA A 6 -23.68 11.14 2.71
CA ALA A 6 -23.13 10.04 3.50
C ALA A 6 -23.80 9.91 4.88
N LYS A 7 -24.07 11.03 5.55
CA LYS A 7 -24.81 11.05 6.84
C LYS A 7 -26.28 10.67 6.69
N ALA A 8 -26.91 10.96 5.55
CA ALA A 8 -28.28 10.53 5.28
C ALA A 8 -28.38 8.98 5.16
N LEU A 9 -27.35 8.35 4.59
CA LEU A 9 -27.25 6.89 4.48
C LEU A 9 -26.77 6.24 5.79
N CYS A 10 -25.89 6.92 6.55
CA CYS A 10 -25.36 6.45 7.82
C CYS A 10 -25.46 7.55 8.90
N PRO A 11 -26.54 7.60 9.69
CA PRO A 11 -26.77 8.64 10.69
C PRO A 11 -25.73 8.68 11.81
N HIS A 12 -25.08 7.55 12.08
CA HIS A 12 -24.04 7.40 13.10
C HIS A 12 -22.61 7.60 12.56
N LEU A 13 -22.46 8.14 11.34
CA LEU A 13 -21.15 8.38 10.73
C LEU A 13 -20.30 9.31 11.59
N VAL A 14 -19.17 8.80 12.09
CA VAL A 14 -18.15 9.56 12.80
C VAL A 14 -17.26 10.26 11.79
N ILE A 15 -17.17 11.59 11.89
CA ILE A 15 -16.29 12.41 11.04
C ILE A 15 -15.05 12.74 11.84
N ILE A 16 -13.89 12.35 11.34
CA ILE A 16 -12.59 12.55 11.97
C ILE A 16 -11.85 13.67 11.20
N PRO A 17 -11.19 14.62 11.87
CA PRO A 17 -10.40 15.65 11.20
C PRO A 17 -9.17 15.04 10.51
N TYR A 18 -8.72 15.68 9.43
CA TYR A 18 -7.50 15.27 8.73
C TYR A 18 -6.26 15.50 9.58
N ASN A 19 -5.37 14.52 9.62
CA ASN A 19 -4.04 14.64 10.21
C ASN A 19 -2.97 14.37 9.13
N PHE A 20 -2.68 15.38 8.31
CA PHE A 20 -1.74 15.26 7.19
C PHE A 20 -0.33 14.86 7.60
N GLU A 21 0.16 15.36 8.73
CA GLU A 21 1.49 15.05 9.23
C GLU A 21 1.65 13.56 9.56
N ALA A 22 0.66 12.97 10.23
CA ALA A 22 0.66 11.53 10.51
C ALA A 22 0.62 10.70 9.21
N TYR A 23 -0.17 11.11 8.22
CA TYR A 23 -0.20 10.42 6.92
C TYR A 23 1.14 10.51 6.19
N GLU A 24 1.82 11.65 6.22
CA GLU A 24 3.11 11.84 5.58
C GLU A 24 4.21 10.99 6.24
N VAL A 25 4.23 10.92 7.57
CA VAL A 25 5.16 10.05 8.31
C VAL A 25 4.95 8.58 7.92
N VAL A 26 3.70 8.13 7.89
CA VAL A 26 3.36 6.75 7.52
C VAL A 26 3.70 6.45 6.07
N ALA A 27 3.41 7.37 5.15
CA ALA A 27 3.75 7.22 3.73
C ALA A 27 5.27 7.11 3.53
N ASN A 28 6.06 7.95 4.20
CA ASN A 28 7.52 7.87 4.14
C ASN A 28 8.04 6.53 4.67
N GLN A 29 7.53 6.04 5.80
CA GLN A 29 7.88 4.72 6.33
C GLN A 29 7.53 3.59 5.35
N PHE A 30 6.39 3.68 4.69
CA PHE A 30 5.97 2.72 3.66
C PHE A 30 6.98 2.69 2.51
N TYR A 31 7.33 3.84 1.93
CA TYR A 31 8.32 3.92 0.85
C TYR A 31 9.72 3.48 1.28
N ASP A 32 10.14 3.79 2.50
CA ASP A 32 11.43 3.35 3.05
C ASP A 32 11.53 1.82 3.12
N ILE A 33 10.44 1.13 3.47
CA ILE A 33 10.39 -0.34 3.46
C ILE A 33 10.49 -0.85 2.02
N LEU A 34 9.71 -0.29 1.09
CA LEU A 34 9.74 -0.73 -0.31
C LEU A 34 11.13 -0.56 -0.95
N HIS A 35 11.81 0.55 -0.67
CA HIS A 35 13.15 0.82 -1.18
C HIS A 35 14.24 -0.11 -0.62
N LYS A 36 14.04 -0.71 0.57
CA LYS A 36 14.94 -1.75 1.09
C LYS A 36 14.83 -3.04 0.29
N HIS A 37 13.62 -3.37 -0.16
CA HIS A 37 13.35 -4.61 -0.86
C HIS A 37 13.53 -4.50 -2.37
N CYS A 38 13.35 -3.32 -2.98
CA CYS A 38 13.58 -3.14 -4.40
C CYS A 38 14.16 -1.75 -4.73
N ASN A 39 15.12 -1.72 -5.67
CA ASN A 39 15.69 -0.46 -6.17
C ASN A 39 14.77 0.24 -7.19
N ARG A 40 13.87 -0.51 -7.84
CA ARG A 40 12.97 -0.03 -8.89
C ARG A 40 11.54 0.04 -8.34
N VAL A 41 11.26 1.13 -7.63
CA VAL A 41 9.93 1.43 -7.08
C VAL A 41 9.31 2.57 -7.89
N GLN A 42 8.08 2.37 -8.36
CA GLN A 42 7.28 3.40 -9.00
C GLN A 42 6.13 3.81 -8.06
N ALA A 43 6.22 5.02 -7.53
CA ALA A 43 5.18 5.62 -6.70
C ALA A 43 3.90 5.89 -7.51
N VAL A 44 2.74 5.49 -6.97
CA VAL A 44 1.41 5.75 -7.56
C VAL A 44 0.61 6.70 -6.68
N SER A 45 0.55 6.41 -5.38
CA SER A 45 -0.10 7.24 -4.35
C SER A 45 0.72 7.20 -3.05
N CYS A 46 0.21 7.78 -1.96
CA CYS A 46 0.88 7.70 -0.65
C CYS A 46 0.90 6.29 -0.06
N ASP A 47 0.00 5.40 -0.50
CA ASP A 47 -0.22 4.05 0.00
C ASP A 47 -0.12 2.96 -1.10
N GLU A 48 0.17 3.36 -2.35
CA GLU A 48 0.29 2.45 -3.49
C GLU A 48 1.59 2.70 -4.27
N ALA A 49 2.27 1.61 -4.61
CA ALA A 49 3.47 1.62 -5.43
C ALA A 49 3.63 0.32 -6.21
N PHE A 50 4.29 0.38 -7.36
CA PHE A 50 4.71 -0.80 -8.11
C PHE A 50 6.18 -1.10 -7.87
N LEU A 51 6.51 -2.37 -7.67
CA LEU A 51 7.87 -2.86 -7.53
C LEU A 51 8.22 -3.70 -8.76
N ASP A 52 9.27 -3.31 -9.48
CA ASP A 52 9.80 -4.11 -10.59
C ASP A 52 10.81 -5.12 -10.04
N VAL A 53 10.38 -6.38 -9.94
CA VAL A 53 11.18 -7.51 -9.45
C VAL A 53 11.85 -8.30 -10.58
N THR A 54 11.87 -7.78 -11.81
CA THR A 54 12.42 -8.48 -12.99
C THR A 54 13.90 -8.84 -12.83
N ASP A 55 14.67 -8.08 -12.05
CA ASP A 55 16.09 -8.36 -11.83
C ASP A 55 16.34 -9.45 -10.77
N ARG A 56 15.27 -9.96 -10.13
CA ARG A 56 15.30 -10.94 -9.04
C ARG A 56 14.56 -12.23 -9.37
N VAL A 57 14.59 -12.65 -10.64
CA VAL A 57 13.85 -13.83 -11.16
C VAL A 57 14.15 -15.13 -10.39
N ASP A 58 15.32 -15.23 -9.74
CA ASP A 58 15.71 -16.39 -8.93
C ASP A 58 15.16 -16.39 -7.49
N GLU A 59 14.59 -15.27 -7.01
CA GLU A 59 13.95 -15.17 -5.70
C GLU A 59 12.44 -15.41 -5.82
N ASP A 60 11.88 -16.17 -4.89
CA ASP A 60 10.43 -16.39 -4.80
C ASP A 60 9.72 -15.06 -4.51
N ALA A 61 9.08 -14.51 -5.54
CA ALA A 61 8.40 -13.22 -5.47
C ALA A 61 7.21 -13.26 -4.48
N GLU A 62 6.58 -14.42 -4.27
CA GLU A 62 5.52 -14.58 -3.27
C GLU A 62 6.08 -14.52 -1.85
N HIS A 63 7.25 -15.14 -1.62
CA HIS A 63 7.94 -15.07 -0.34
C HIS A 63 8.36 -13.64 -0.02
N THR A 64 8.99 -12.95 -0.99
CA THR A 64 9.40 -11.54 -0.83
C THR A 64 8.22 -10.63 -0.52
N THR A 65 7.09 -10.84 -1.21
CA THR A 65 5.86 -10.09 -0.97
C THR A 65 5.31 -10.35 0.44
N SER A 66 5.36 -11.60 0.91
CA SER A 66 4.91 -11.96 2.26
C SER A 66 5.77 -11.29 3.34
N VAL A 67 7.09 -11.24 3.14
CA VAL A 67 8.02 -10.53 4.04
C VAL A 67 7.72 -9.04 4.07
N ILE A 68 7.56 -8.40 2.90
CA ILE A 68 7.20 -6.98 2.80
C ILE A 68 5.87 -6.70 3.52
N ARG A 69 4.85 -7.54 3.31
CA ARG A 69 3.55 -7.39 3.98
C ARG A 69 3.68 -7.46 5.51
N GLN A 70 4.51 -8.38 6.00
CA GLN A 70 4.74 -8.53 7.44
C GLN A 70 5.50 -7.33 8.01
N GLU A 71 6.56 -6.86 7.35
CA GLU A 71 7.32 -5.69 7.80
C GLU A 71 6.46 -4.42 7.84
N ILE A 72 5.63 -4.19 6.82
CA ILE A 72 4.69 -3.06 6.80
C ILE A 72 3.67 -3.19 7.93
N PHE A 73 3.16 -4.39 8.18
CA PHE A 73 2.24 -4.65 9.30
C PHE A 73 2.89 -4.36 10.65
N GLU A 74 4.14 -4.76 10.86
CA GLU A 74 4.88 -4.51 12.10
C GLU A 74 5.23 -3.02 12.28
N ALA A 75 5.56 -2.32 11.20
CA ALA A 75 5.96 -0.90 11.25
C ALA A 75 4.78 0.07 11.41
N ILE A 76 3.69 -0.17 10.67
CA ILE A 76 2.58 0.79 10.52
C ILE A 76 1.31 0.30 11.23
N GLY A 77 1.19 -1.01 11.51
CA GLY A 77 0.00 -1.63 12.10
C GLY A 77 -1.16 -1.83 11.13
N GLY A 78 -1.02 -1.39 9.87
CA GLY A 78 -1.98 -1.64 8.81
C GLY A 78 -1.62 -2.91 8.04
N THR A 79 -2.62 -3.71 7.64
CA THR A 79 -2.39 -4.88 6.76
C THR A 79 -2.46 -4.42 5.31
N PRO A 80 -1.31 -4.29 4.60
CA PRO A 80 -1.36 -3.96 3.18
C PRO A 80 -1.89 -5.14 2.37
N SER A 81 -2.65 -4.82 1.32
CA SER A 81 -2.92 -5.73 0.20
C SER A 81 -1.74 -5.68 -0.77
N ALA A 82 -1.35 -6.83 -1.32
CA ALA A 82 -0.26 -6.89 -2.30
C ALA A 82 -0.50 -8.05 -3.27
N GLY A 83 -0.40 -7.76 -4.58
CA GLY A 83 -0.50 -8.73 -5.66
C GLY A 83 0.75 -8.75 -6.53
N VAL A 84 1.23 -9.94 -6.88
CA VAL A 84 2.41 -10.15 -7.75
C VAL A 84 1.94 -10.72 -9.08
N VAL A 85 2.19 -10.00 -10.18
CA VAL A 85 1.82 -10.46 -11.52
C VAL A 85 2.77 -9.92 -12.58
N ALA A 86 2.71 -10.50 -13.79
CA ALA A 86 3.63 -10.24 -14.88
C ALA A 86 3.53 -8.84 -15.52
N ASN A 87 2.48 -8.07 -15.25
CA ASN A 87 2.36 -6.71 -15.78
C ASN A 87 1.60 -5.76 -14.83
N MET A 88 1.87 -4.47 -14.99
CA MET A 88 1.33 -3.41 -14.13
C MET A 88 -0.20 -3.29 -14.20
N LEU A 89 -0.80 -3.54 -15.37
CA LEU A 89 -2.26 -3.43 -15.56
C LEU A 89 -3.01 -4.48 -14.75
N VAL A 90 -2.55 -5.73 -14.76
CA VAL A 90 -3.15 -6.82 -14.01
C VAL A 90 -2.89 -6.62 -12.51
N ALA A 91 -1.73 -6.05 -12.13
CA ALA A 91 -1.35 -5.84 -10.73
C ALA A 91 -2.32 -4.92 -9.99
N CYS A 92 -2.80 -3.87 -10.67
CA CYS A 92 -3.79 -2.94 -10.12
C CYS A 92 -5.19 -3.57 -9.95
N HIS A 93 -5.49 -4.66 -10.67
CA HIS A 93 -6.80 -5.34 -10.62
C HIS A 93 -6.79 -6.61 -9.76
N THR A 94 -5.62 -7.06 -9.30
CA THR A 94 -5.49 -8.18 -8.39
C THR A 94 -5.77 -7.75 -6.94
N ASN A 95 -6.92 -8.15 -6.42
CA ASN A 95 -7.22 -8.10 -4.99
C ASN A 95 -6.53 -9.28 -4.29
N CYS A 96 -5.41 -9.04 -3.62
CA CYS A 96 -4.68 -10.02 -2.81
C CYS A 96 -4.27 -9.45 -1.44
#